data_AF-A0A955XVH6-F1
#
_entry.id   AF-A0A955XVH6-F1
#
_cell.length_a   1.000
_cell.length_b   1.000
_cell.length_c   1.000
_cell.angle_alpha   90.00
_cell.angle_beta   90.00
_cell.angle_gamma   90.00
#
_symmetry.space_group_name_H-M   'P 1'
#
loop_
_entity.id
_entity.type
_entity.pdbx_description
1 polymer ?
#
loop_
_entity_poly.entity_id
_entity_poly.type
_entity_poly.pdbx_seq_one_letter_code
_entity_poly.pdbx_strand_id
1 'polypeptide(L)'
;MMLTKSCFQVPQPGAFRKADGAIDLDRANACLSNCTPEEILTWAAGTFGGRICLQSSMQRRSSTLMHMLSDLGLRSIPALFVDTG
;
A
#
# COMPACT_ATOMS: atom_id res chain seq x y z
N MET A 1 -10.60 23.53 -9.86
CA MET A 1 -11.61 22.53 -9.47
C MET A 1 -10.88 21.44 -8.67
N MET A 2 -10.73 21.63 -7.36
CA MET A 2 -10.14 20.65 -6.43
C MET A 2 -11.26 20.17 -5.51
N LEU A 3 -11.95 19.12 -5.95
CA LEU A 3 -12.61 18.18 -5.04
C LEU A 3 -11.50 17.15 -4.75
N THR A 4 -11.09 16.90 -3.51
CA THR A 4 -11.77 15.94 -2.64
C THR A 4 -11.39 16.19 -1.17
N LYS A 5 -12.40 16.20 -0.31
CA LYS A 5 -12.23 15.98 1.13
C LYS A 5 -11.80 14.52 1.31
N SER A 6 -10.57 14.25 1.77
CA SER A 6 -10.22 12.95 2.34
C SER A 6 -11.05 12.78 3.61
N CYS A 7 -11.95 11.79 3.60
CA CYS A 7 -12.86 11.50 4.71
C CYS A 7 -12.35 10.34 5.58
N PHE A 8 -11.09 9.92 5.45
CA PHE A 8 -10.49 8.95 6.35
C PHE A 8 -9.00 9.19 6.51
N GLN A 9 -8.52 9.24 7.75
CA GLN A 9 -7.13 9.59 8.04
C GLN A 9 -6.24 8.39 7.72
N VAL A 10 -5.24 8.58 6.84
CA VAL A 10 -4.23 7.54 6.54
C VAL A 10 -3.73 6.95 7.87
N PRO A 11 -3.80 5.62 8.07
CA PRO A 11 -3.33 5.02 9.31
C PRO A 11 -1.85 5.32 9.52
N GLN A 12 -1.47 5.61 10.76
CA GLN A 12 -0.08 5.91 11.08
C GLN A 12 0.81 4.68 10.82
N PRO A 13 2.05 4.85 10.33
CA PRO A 13 3.00 3.76 10.22
C PRO A 13 3.15 3.01 11.55
N GLY A 14 3.02 1.69 11.51
CA GLY A 14 3.10 0.85 12.72
C GLY A 14 1.89 0.86 13.65
N ALA A 15 0.77 1.51 13.30
CA ALA A 15 -0.44 1.59 14.14
C ALA A 15 -1.02 0.24 14.60
N PHE A 16 -0.73 -0.83 13.84
CA PHE A 16 -1.25 -2.17 14.09
C PHE A 16 -0.20 -3.11 14.68
N ARG A 17 0.93 -2.59 15.17
CA ARG A 17 1.99 -3.44 15.72
C ARG A 17 1.63 -3.94 17.12
N LYS A 18 1.74 -5.25 17.35
CA LYS A 18 1.62 -5.90 18.64
C LYS A 18 2.91 -5.72 19.46
N ALA A 19 2.84 -6.06 20.75
CA ALA A 19 3.98 -5.98 21.67
C ALA A 19 5.16 -6.88 21.26
N ASP A 20 4.88 -8.01 20.60
CA ASP A 20 5.88 -8.93 20.04
C ASP A 20 6.49 -8.43 18.71
N GLY A 21 6.04 -7.27 18.22
CA GLY A 21 6.50 -6.69 16.96
C GLY A 21 5.81 -7.23 15.71
N ALA A 22 4.89 -8.19 15.83
CA ALA A 22 4.06 -8.66 14.71
C ALA A 22 2.96 -7.64 14.36
N ILE A 23 2.43 -7.72 13.14
CA ILE A 23 1.25 -6.92 12.75
C ILE A 23 -0.02 -7.66 13.21
N ASP A 24 -0.90 -6.93 13.88
CA ASP A 24 -2.27 -7.34 14.17
C ASP A 24 -3.12 -7.30 12.91
N LEU A 25 -3.20 -8.45 12.24
CA LEU A 25 -3.89 -8.59 10.96
C LEU A 25 -5.39 -8.34 11.11
N ASP A 26 -6.03 -8.73 12.21
CA ASP A 26 -7.47 -8.54 12.38
C ASP A 26 -7.80 -7.06 12.50
N ARG A 27 -7.04 -6.33 13.33
CA ARG A 27 -7.20 -4.89 13.49
C ARG A 27 -6.81 -4.13 12.22
N ALA A 28 -5.73 -4.54 11.55
CA ALA A 28 -5.29 -3.94 10.30
C ALA A 28 -6.34 -4.12 9.20
N ASN A 29 -6.86 -5.34 9.01
CA ASN A 29 -7.89 -5.63 8.02
C ASN A 29 -9.16 -4.81 8.29
N ALA A 30 -9.67 -4.81 9.52
CA ALA A 30 -10.88 -4.06 9.87
C ALA A 30 -10.74 -2.55 9.60
N CYS A 31 -9.55 -1.98 9.83
CA CYS A 31 -9.29 -0.57 9.55
C CYS A 31 -9.11 -0.30 8.04
N LEU A 32 -8.24 -1.07 7.38
CA LEU A 32 -7.85 -0.85 5.99
C LEU A 32 -8.98 -1.16 5.00
N SER A 33 -9.95 -2.01 5.34
CA SER A 33 -11.14 -2.25 4.50
C SER A 33 -11.98 -1.01 4.25
N ASN A 34 -11.82 0.05 5.05
CA ASN A 34 -12.51 1.33 4.89
C ASN A 34 -11.64 2.42 4.24
N CYS A 35 -10.39 2.11 3.91
CA CYS A 35 -9.43 3.05 3.32
C CYS A 35 -9.45 2.97 1.78
N THR A 36 -9.04 4.05 1.11
CA THR A 36 -8.81 4.01 -0.34
C THR A 36 -7.54 3.24 -0.68
N PRO A 37 -7.38 2.74 -1.93
CA PRO A 37 -6.15 2.10 -2.37
C PRO A 37 -4.90 2.97 -2.13
N GLU A 38 -4.98 4.27 -2.37
CA GLU A 38 -3.88 5.22 -2.17
C GLU A 38 -3.48 5.34 -0.69
N GLU A 39 -4.46 5.38 0.22
CA GLU A 39 -4.24 5.41 1.67
C GLU A 39 -3.57 4.11 2.15
N ILE A 40 -4.02 2.96 1.63
CA ILE A 40 -3.43 1.65 1.92
C ILE A 40 -1.98 1.58 1.42
N LEU A 41 -1.72 2.01 0.18
CA LEU A 41 -0.37 2.02 -0.41
C LEU A 41 0.58 2.94 0.36
N THR A 42 0.10 4.11 0.78
CA THR A 42 0.86 5.06 1.59
C THR A 42 1.18 4.48 2.97
N TRP A 43 0.20 3.86 3.63
CA TRP A 43 0.42 3.17 4.90
C TRP A 43 1.42 2.02 4.78
N ALA A 44 1.30 1.20 3.73
CA ALA A 44 2.19 0.06 3.49
C ALA A 44 3.63 0.53 3.26
N ALA A 45 3.83 1.56 2.43
CA ALA A 45 5.15 2.15 2.19
C ALA A 45 5.78 2.68 3.49
N GLY A 46 5.01 3.39 4.32
CA GLY A 46 5.49 3.88 5.62
C GLY A 46 5.76 2.77 6.63
N THR A 47 4.97 1.70 6.63
CA THR A 47 5.07 0.61 7.61
C THR A 47 6.20 -0.37 7.29
N PHE A 48 6.39 -0.71 6.02
CA PHE A 48 7.37 -1.70 5.58
C PHE A 48 8.68 -1.08 5.09
N GLY A 49 8.68 0.22 4.74
CA GLY A 49 9.86 0.92 4.23
C GLY A 49 10.41 0.23 2.98
N GLY A 50 11.73 0.05 2.92
CA GLY A 50 12.40 -0.63 1.79
C GLY A 50 12.16 -2.14 1.67
N ARG A 51 11.32 -2.75 2.53
CA ARG A 51 11.00 -4.19 2.52
C ARG A 51 9.66 -4.50 1.86
N ILE A 52 9.26 -3.70 0.88
CA ILE A 52 8.05 -3.88 0.10
C ILE A 52 8.39 -3.93 -1.39
N CYS A 53 7.67 -4.75 -2.15
CA CYS A 53 7.74 -4.78 -3.60
C CYS A 53 6.32 -4.92 -4.17
N LEU A 54 6.11 -4.43 -5.39
CA LEU A 54 4.92 -4.72 -6.17
C LEU A 54 5.18 -5.99 -6.98
N GLN A 55 4.56 -7.10 -6.61
CA GLN A 55 4.59 -8.29 -7.45
C GLN A 55 3.58 -8.13 -8.59
N SER A 56 4.08 -8.22 -9.83
CA SER A 56 3.32 -8.05 -11.06
C SER A 56 3.42 -9.29 -11.93
N SER A 57 2.33 -9.67 -12.57
CA SER A 57 2.33 -10.61 -13.71
C SER A 57 2.09 -9.85 -15.03
N MET A 58 2.36 -8.55 -15.06
CA MET A 58 2.11 -7.61 -16.17
C MET A 58 0.67 -7.59 -16.71
N GLN A 59 -0.31 -8.05 -15.92
CA GLN A 59 -1.73 -7.95 -16.27
C GLN A 59 -2.26 -6.51 -16.13
N ARG A 60 -3.39 -6.20 -16.78
CA ARG A 60 -4.02 -4.87 -16.79
C ARG A 60 -4.22 -4.24 -15.40
N ARG A 61 -4.50 -5.03 -14.36
CA ARG A 61 -4.64 -4.52 -12.98
C ARG A 61 -3.32 -4.05 -12.38
N SER A 62 -2.21 -4.65 -12.81
CA SER A 62 -0.90 -4.26 -12.33
C SER A 62 -0.44 -2.92 -12.89
N SER A 63 -0.83 -2.54 -14.11
CA SER A 63 -0.47 -1.23 -14.67
C SER A 63 -1.18 -0.10 -13.93
N THR A 64 -2.42 -0.30 -13.46
CA THR A 64 -3.12 0.66 -12.58
C THR A 64 -2.38 0.85 -11.26
N LEU A 65 -1.91 -0.23 -10.62
CA LEU A 65 -1.11 -0.13 -9.40
C LEU A 65 0.23 0.57 -9.61
N MET A 66 0.94 0.26 -10.70
CA MET A 66 2.18 0.96 -11.06
C MET A 66 1.94 2.46 -11.28
N HIS A 67 0.84 2.83 -11.94
CA HIS A 67 0.44 4.22 -12.12
C HIS A 67 0.14 4.91 -10.78
N MET A 68 -0.64 4.29 -9.90
CA MET A 68 -0.91 4.82 -8.56
C MET A 68 0.38 5.02 -7.75
N LEU A 69 1.31 4.05 -7.76
CA LEU A 69 2.61 4.20 -7.09
C LEU A 69 3.42 5.37 -7.67
N SER A 70 3.38 5.55 -8.99
CA SER A 70 4.01 6.68 -9.67
C SER A 70 3.44 8.03 -9.24
N ASP A 71 2.11 8.14 -9.13
CA ASP A 71 1.41 9.37 -8.76
C ASP A 71 1.57 9.72 -7.28
N LEU A 72 1.69 8.71 -6.42
CA LEU A 72 1.99 8.87 -4.99
C LEU A 72 3.49 9.14 -4.70
N GLY A 73 4.33 9.22 -5.73
CA GLY A 73 5.78 9.41 -5.56
C GLY A 73 6.52 8.18 -5.01
N LEU A 74 5.88 7.01 -4.95
CA LEU A 74 6.41 5.74 -4.44
C LEU A 74 7.20 4.95 -5.51
N ARG A 75 7.90 5.64 -6.41
CA ARG A 75 8.61 5.04 -7.56
C ARG A 75 9.80 4.18 -7.17
N SER A 76 10.26 4.28 -5.92
CA SER A 76 11.35 3.47 -5.37
C SER A 76 10.91 2.05 -5.00
N ILE A 77 9.61 1.76 -4.96
CA ILE A 77 9.12 0.40 -4.71
C ILE A 77 9.40 -0.46 -5.96
N PRO A 78 10.22 -1.52 -5.83
CA PRO A 78 10.57 -2.36 -6.97
C PRO A 78 9.36 -3.17 -7.45
N ALA A 79 9.22 -3.28 -8.77
CA ALA A 79 8.27 -4.18 -9.40
C ALA A 79 8.95 -5.53 -9.66
N LEU A 80 8.45 -6.59 -9.04
CA LEU A 80 8.92 -7.97 -9.22
C LEU A 80 8.02 -8.68 -10.22
N PHE A 81 8.59 -9.12 -11.34
CA PHE A 81 7.95 -10.01 -12.30
C PHE A 81 8.57 -11.40 -12.19
N VAL A 82 7.72 -12.42 -12.08
CA VAL A 82 8.15 -13.82 -12.09
C VAL A 82 7.81 -14.38 -13.46
N ASP A 83 8.85 -14.68 -14.22
CA ASP A 83 8.72 -15.41 -15.48
C ASP A 83 8.74 -16.91 -15.21
N THR A 84 7.70 -17.62 -15.66
CA THR A 84 7.57 -19.06 -15.46
C THR A 84 8.10 -19.89 -16.63
N GLY A 85 8.56 -19.24 -17.72
CA GLY A 85 9.00 -19.88 -18.97
C GLY A 85 7.95 -19.79 -20.07
#